data_AF-A0A1Y5GVU4-F1
#
_entry.id   AF-A0A1Y5GVU4-F1
#
_cell.length_a   1.000
_cell.length_b   1.000
_cell.length_c   1.000
_cell.angle_alpha   90.00
_cell.angle_beta   90.00
_cell.angle_gamma   90.00
#
_symmetry.space_group_name_H-M   'P 1'
#
loop_
_entity.id
_entity.type
_entity.pdbx_description
1 polymer ?
#
loop_
_entity_poly.entity_id
_entity_poly.type
_entity_poly.pdbx_seq_one_letter_code
_entity_poly.pdbx_strand_id
1 'polypeptide(L)'
;MTGFWAMYLQLFVTTPLFIRDFVNTSILVDYLRQLSPQWLEYFSRVNIEQLSSAINQQLGNNLTPDTISTNISAIYFDLVNYKVMVPRQEIIVGLQAIAANDTTTIIMAQQWAENYRQINPEYIVNIAFGCIIVFQILISHYCAKLNLLPVIVIGTAIIALAMLITGAAASNTMSGVIIIIAVIVFAFGEMIASPKSQEYVVTIAPKQHSAMYMGYYFVSMALGFLFAGLLSGWSYGLLAKTMNQSMLMWSLFASIGTLTCLALVWFNNNYIKICQQS
;
A
#
# COMPACT_ATOMS: atom_id res chain seq x y z
N MET A 1 20.57 -6.46 -1.97
CA MET A 1 19.57 -5.59 -2.65
C MET A 1 18.23 -6.28 -2.89
N THR A 2 18.17 -7.62 -3.00
CA THR A 2 16.90 -8.34 -3.21
C THR A 2 15.82 -8.01 -2.16
N GLY A 3 16.20 -7.96 -0.87
CA GLY A 3 15.27 -7.58 0.21
C GLY A 3 14.72 -6.16 0.10
N PHE A 4 15.54 -5.20 -0.37
CA PHE A 4 15.08 -3.84 -0.67
C PHE A 4 14.00 -3.86 -1.76
N TRP A 5 14.24 -4.57 -2.88
CA TRP A 5 13.26 -4.68 -3.97
C TRP A 5 11.98 -5.41 -3.56
N ALA A 6 12.12 -6.44 -2.72
CA ALA A 6 10.99 -7.19 -2.18
C ALA A 6 10.06 -6.33 -1.30
N MET A 7 10.64 -5.41 -0.52
CA MET A 7 9.90 -4.43 0.27
C MET A 7 9.35 -3.29 -0.59
N TYR A 8 10.17 -2.74 -1.49
CA TYR A 8 9.81 -1.64 -2.38
C TYR A 8 8.54 -1.95 -3.19
N LEU A 9 8.45 -3.15 -3.78
CA LEU A 9 7.32 -3.50 -4.64
C LEU A 9 5.97 -3.57 -3.88
N GLN A 10 5.99 -3.66 -2.53
CA GLN A 10 4.77 -3.68 -1.73
C GLN A 10 3.93 -2.41 -1.85
N LEU A 11 4.54 -1.27 -2.23
CA LEU A 11 3.80 -0.04 -2.54
C LEU A 11 2.81 -0.26 -3.70
N PHE A 12 3.18 -1.06 -4.69
CA PHE A 12 2.39 -1.22 -5.91
C PHE A 12 1.48 -2.45 -5.90
N VAL A 13 1.84 -3.47 -5.11
CA VAL A 13 1.08 -4.73 -5.05
C VAL A 13 0.13 -4.73 -3.86
N THR A 14 0.66 -4.62 -2.64
CA THR A 14 -0.14 -4.79 -1.42
C THR A 14 -0.85 -3.52 -0.98
N THR A 15 -0.22 -2.36 -1.13
CA THR A 15 -0.76 -1.09 -0.63
C THR A 15 -2.12 -0.72 -1.24
N PRO A 16 -2.36 -0.83 -2.57
CA PRO A 16 -3.67 -0.52 -3.14
C PRO A 16 -4.79 -1.42 -2.59
N LEU A 17 -4.51 -2.72 -2.43
CA LEU A 17 -5.43 -3.68 -1.85
C LEU A 17 -5.72 -3.34 -0.39
N PHE A 18 -4.67 -3.05 0.38
CA PHE A 18 -4.78 -2.68 1.78
C PHE A 18 -5.59 -1.38 1.98
N ILE A 19 -5.38 -0.38 1.14
CA ILE A 19 -6.15 0.87 1.18
C ILE A 19 -7.63 0.57 0.97
N ARG A 20 -7.96 -0.19 -0.09
CA ARG A 20 -9.34 -0.55 -0.40
C ARG A 20 -10.02 -1.30 0.76
N ASP A 21 -9.31 -2.26 1.33
CA ASP A 21 -9.91 -3.23 2.25
C ASP A 21 -9.93 -2.73 3.71
N PHE A 22 -8.99 -1.85 4.12
CA PHE A 22 -8.77 -1.51 5.53
C PHE A 22 -8.61 -0.01 5.85
N VAL A 23 -8.44 0.87 4.85
CA VAL A 23 -8.24 2.30 5.10
C VAL A 23 -9.53 3.07 4.85
N ASN A 24 -10.09 3.64 5.91
CA ASN A 24 -11.22 4.56 5.78
C ASN A 24 -10.73 5.97 5.40
N THR A 25 -11.21 6.45 4.27
CA THR A 25 -10.92 7.75 3.66
C THR A 25 -12.10 8.71 3.73
N SER A 26 -13.16 8.40 4.49
CA SER A 26 -14.36 9.22 4.62
C SER A 26 -14.06 10.68 4.99
N ILE A 27 -13.11 10.91 5.90
CA ILE A 27 -12.66 12.26 6.29
C ILE A 27 -12.12 13.04 5.08
N LEU A 28 -11.37 12.38 4.19
CA LEU A 28 -10.85 13.02 2.97
C LEU A 28 -11.98 13.26 1.96
N VAL A 29 -12.93 12.34 1.87
CA VAL A 29 -14.14 12.47 1.03
C VAL A 29 -14.98 13.65 1.49
N ASP A 30 -15.16 13.84 2.80
CA ASP A 30 -15.90 14.96 3.37
C ASP A 30 -15.20 16.31 3.07
N TYR A 31 -13.88 16.34 3.15
CA TYR A 31 -13.09 17.51 2.77
C TYR A 31 -13.22 17.82 1.26
N LEU A 32 -13.15 16.80 0.40
CA LEU A 32 -13.36 16.96 -1.05
C LEU A 32 -14.77 17.45 -1.37
N ARG A 33 -15.79 16.96 -0.64
CA ARG A 33 -17.18 17.41 -0.79
C ARG A 33 -17.33 18.91 -0.51
N GLN A 34 -16.62 19.43 0.49
CA GLN A 34 -16.60 20.86 0.81
C GLN A 34 -15.81 21.69 -0.21
N LEU A 35 -14.73 21.13 -0.76
CA LEU A 35 -13.88 21.82 -1.72
C LEU A 35 -14.56 22.00 -3.09
N SER A 36 -15.06 20.90 -3.68
CA SER A 36 -15.89 20.97 -4.88
C SER A 36 -16.52 19.61 -5.25
N PRO A 37 -17.83 19.60 -5.62
CA PRO A 37 -18.54 18.38 -6.02
C PRO A 37 -17.91 17.66 -7.22
N GLN A 38 -17.31 18.38 -8.16
CA GLN A 38 -16.70 17.78 -9.37
C GLN A 38 -15.47 16.94 -9.03
N TRP A 39 -14.64 17.41 -8.09
CA TRP A 39 -13.46 16.67 -7.64
C TRP A 39 -13.85 15.42 -6.84
N LEU A 40 -14.91 15.51 -6.04
CA LEU A 40 -15.48 14.36 -5.34
C LEU A 40 -15.86 13.26 -6.35
N GLU A 41 -16.61 13.59 -7.40
CA GLU A 41 -16.98 12.63 -8.43
C GLU A 41 -15.77 12.04 -9.14
N TYR A 42 -14.75 12.85 -9.46
CA TYR A 42 -13.54 12.37 -10.11
C TYR A 42 -12.77 11.36 -9.24
N PHE A 43 -12.50 11.69 -7.98
CA PHE A 43 -11.63 10.88 -7.11
C PHE A 43 -12.33 9.69 -6.45
N SER A 44 -13.66 9.72 -6.35
CA SER A 44 -14.43 8.76 -5.54
C SER A 44 -15.75 8.31 -6.20
N ARG A 45 -15.77 8.20 -7.54
CA ARG A 45 -16.97 7.74 -8.27
C ARG A 45 -17.39 6.34 -7.85
N VAL A 46 -18.61 6.23 -7.30
CA VAL A 46 -19.30 4.96 -7.03
C VAL A 46 -20.29 4.68 -8.16
N ASN A 47 -20.27 3.46 -8.72
CA ASN A 47 -21.26 3.02 -9.69
C ASN A 47 -22.45 2.39 -8.95
N ILE A 48 -23.56 3.15 -8.85
CA ILE A 48 -24.76 2.74 -8.10
C ILE A 48 -25.41 1.49 -8.68
N GLU A 49 -25.47 1.36 -10.01
CA GLU A 49 -26.07 0.20 -10.65
C GLU A 49 -25.29 -1.08 -10.32
N GLN A 50 -23.96 -1.03 -10.44
CA GLN A 50 -23.10 -2.16 -10.10
C GLN A 50 -23.16 -2.50 -8.60
N LEU A 51 -23.17 -1.50 -7.72
CA LEU A 51 -23.31 -1.71 -6.29
C LEU A 51 -24.67 -2.33 -5.94
N SER A 52 -25.76 -1.85 -6.54
CA SER A 52 -27.11 -2.40 -6.33
C SER A 52 -27.23 -3.86 -6.80
N SER A 53 -26.59 -4.19 -7.92
CA SER A 53 -26.52 -5.56 -8.44
C SER A 53 -25.74 -6.48 -7.50
N ALA A 54 -24.60 -6.01 -6.98
CA ALA A 54 -23.81 -6.74 -6.00
C ALA A 54 -24.58 -6.99 -4.69
N ILE A 55 -25.29 -5.98 -4.18
CA ILE A 55 -26.16 -6.12 -3.00
C ILE A 55 -27.23 -7.19 -3.25
N ASN A 56 -27.87 -7.17 -4.44
CA ASN A 56 -28.88 -8.17 -4.80
C ASN A 56 -28.31 -9.59 -4.89
N GLN A 57 -27.10 -9.75 -5.43
CA GLN A 57 -26.40 -11.04 -5.47
C GLN A 57 -26.12 -11.57 -4.06
N GLN A 58 -25.73 -10.71 -3.11
CA GLN A 58 -25.48 -11.11 -1.73
C GLN A 58 -26.76 -11.52 -1.00
N LEU A 59 -27.90 -10.89 -1.29
CA LEU A 59 -29.22 -11.30 -0.80
C LEU A 59 -29.59 -12.70 -1.31
N GLY A 60 -29.42 -12.97 -2.61
CA GLY A 60 -29.75 -14.27 -3.20
C GLY A 60 -28.94 -15.44 -2.63
N ASN A 61 -27.68 -15.19 -2.24
CA ASN A 61 -26.80 -16.21 -1.66
C ASN A 61 -26.96 -16.39 -0.14
N ASN A 62 -27.48 -15.37 0.59
CA ASN A 62 -27.47 -15.34 2.05
C ASN A 62 -28.83 -14.88 2.62
N LEU A 63 -29.91 -15.62 2.32
CA LEU A 63 -31.29 -15.21 2.67
C LEU A 63 -31.63 -15.21 4.17
N THR A 64 -30.93 -15.98 5.01
CA THR A 64 -31.25 -16.06 6.45
C THR A 64 -30.35 -15.16 7.30
N PRO A 65 -30.88 -14.52 8.36
CA PRO A 65 -30.10 -13.66 9.26
C PRO A 65 -28.81 -14.32 9.78
N ASP A 66 -28.87 -15.61 10.13
CA ASP A 66 -27.71 -16.37 10.64
C ASP A 66 -26.63 -16.58 9.57
N THR A 67 -27.02 -16.75 8.30
CA THR A 67 -26.08 -16.90 7.19
C THR A 67 -25.39 -15.59 6.87
N ILE A 68 -26.10 -14.46 6.95
CA ILE A 68 -25.52 -13.12 6.77
C ILE A 68 -24.46 -12.86 7.83
N SER A 69 -24.75 -13.13 9.11
CA SER A 69 -23.77 -12.92 10.18
C SER A 69 -22.54 -13.81 10.05
N THR A 70 -22.71 -15.05 9.57
CA THR A 70 -21.59 -15.98 9.37
C THR A 70 -20.69 -15.54 8.21
N ASN A 71 -21.29 -15.04 7.13
CA ASN A 71 -20.57 -14.63 5.91
C ASN A 71 -20.20 -13.15 5.86
N ILE A 72 -20.42 -12.39 6.95
CA ILE A 72 -20.30 -10.92 6.96
C ILE A 72 -18.92 -10.42 6.51
N SER A 73 -17.85 -11.14 6.85
CA SER A 73 -16.49 -10.77 6.44
C SER A 73 -16.31 -10.88 4.93
N ALA A 74 -16.86 -11.93 4.31
CA ALA A 74 -16.80 -12.11 2.86
C ALA A 74 -17.64 -11.04 2.13
N ILE A 75 -18.85 -10.77 2.64
CA ILE A 75 -19.73 -9.71 2.12
C ILE A 75 -19.03 -8.34 2.21
N TYR A 76 -18.40 -8.03 3.34
CA TYR A 76 -17.63 -6.79 3.51
C TYR A 76 -16.53 -6.66 2.46
N PHE A 77 -15.69 -7.69 2.29
CA PHE A 77 -14.58 -7.65 1.32
C PHE A 77 -15.05 -7.64 -0.14
N ASP A 78 -16.27 -8.04 -0.42
CA ASP A 78 -16.89 -7.89 -1.74
C ASP A 78 -17.35 -6.45 -1.96
N LEU A 79 -18.06 -5.86 -1.00
CA LEU A 79 -18.61 -4.49 -1.09
C LEU A 79 -17.53 -3.41 -1.23
N VAL A 80 -16.37 -3.56 -0.58
CA VAL A 80 -15.26 -2.60 -0.72
C VAL A 80 -14.72 -2.49 -2.15
N ASN A 81 -14.94 -3.48 -3.02
CA ASN A 81 -14.60 -3.37 -4.45
C ASN A 81 -15.41 -2.31 -5.19
N TYR A 82 -16.59 -1.96 -4.65
CA TYR A 82 -17.46 -0.92 -5.18
C TYR A 82 -17.21 0.45 -4.53
N LYS A 83 -16.04 0.63 -3.90
CA LYS A 83 -15.57 1.91 -3.33
C LYS A 83 -16.44 2.46 -2.20
N VAL A 84 -17.12 1.56 -1.49
CA VAL A 84 -17.88 1.84 -0.27
C VAL A 84 -17.33 0.99 0.87
N MET A 85 -17.03 1.61 2.00
CA MET A 85 -16.56 0.92 3.20
C MET A 85 -17.62 1.00 4.29
N VAL A 86 -18.64 0.16 4.14
CA VAL A 86 -19.79 0.12 5.04
C VAL A 86 -19.42 -0.69 6.30
N PRO A 87 -19.70 -0.17 7.50
CA PRO A 87 -19.49 -0.94 8.74
C PRO A 87 -20.27 -2.26 8.71
N ARG A 88 -19.68 -3.33 9.27
CA ARG A 88 -20.29 -4.67 9.27
C ARG A 88 -21.70 -4.69 9.86
N GLN A 89 -21.96 -3.90 10.90
CA GLN A 89 -23.29 -3.80 11.50
C GLN A 89 -24.32 -3.19 10.55
N GLU A 90 -23.92 -2.13 9.83
CA GLU A 90 -24.78 -1.43 8.86
C GLU A 90 -25.07 -2.29 7.63
N ILE A 91 -24.12 -3.15 7.23
CA ILE A 91 -24.36 -4.16 6.19
C ILE A 91 -25.45 -5.14 6.64
N ILE A 92 -25.37 -5.67 7.86
CA ILE A 92 -26.37 -6.62 8.38
C ILE A 92 -27.76 -5.96 8.41
N VAL A 93 -27.86 -4.77 9.01
CA VAL A 93 -29.13 -4.03 9.10
C VAL A 93 -29.69 -3.70 7.72
N GLY A 94 -28.85 -3.21 6.80
CA GLY A 94 -29.27 -2.85 5.45
C GLY A 94 -29.76 -4.05 4.64
N LEU A 95 -29.06 -5.19 4.71
CA LEU A 95 -29.49 -6.41 4.04
C LEU A 95 -30.78 -6.98 4.63
N GLN A 96 -30.95 -6.94 5.95
CA GLN A 96 -32.18 -7.35 6.62
C GLN A 96 -33.38 -6.46 6.23
N ALA A 97 -33.18 -5.15 6.14
CA ALA A 97 -34.23 -4.21 5.72
C ALA A 97 -34.67 -4.45 4.26
N ILE A 98 -33.74 -4.81 3.36
CA ILE A 98 -34.09 -5.19 1.99
C ILE A 98 -34.85 -6.53 1.98
N ALA A 99 -34.42 -7.52 2.77
CA ALA A 99 -35.11 -8.81 2.88
C ALA A 99 -36.53 -8.68 3.45
N ALA A 100 -36.76 -7.70 4.34
CA ALA A 100 -38.08 -7.35 4.87
C ALA A 100 -38.97 -6.57 3.88
N ASN A 101 -38.44 -6.18 2.70
CA ASN A 101 -39.06 -5.28 1.73
C ASN A 101 -39.30 -3.84 2.24
N ASP A 102 -38.58 -3.41 3.29
CA ASP A 102 -38.66 -2.03 3.80
C ASP A 102 -37.97 -1.03 2.86
N THR A 103 -36.97 -1.49 2.10
CA THR A 103 -36.16 -0.67 1.19
C THR A 103 -35.78 -1.46 -0.06
N THR A 104 -35.43 -0.76 -1.15
CA THR A 104 -34.91 -1.38 -2.37
C THR A 104 -33.38 -1.37 -2.40
N THR A 105 -32.77 -2.31 -3.14
CA THR A 105 -31.31 -2.39 -3.32
C THR A 105 -30.71 -1.11 -3.89
N ILE A 106 -31.46 -0.40 -4.75
CA ILE A 106 -31.03 0.88 -5.36
C ILE A 106 -30.97 1.99 -4.30
N ILE A 107 -32.01 2.11 -3.46
CA ILE A 107 -32.04 3.13 -2.40
C ILE A 107 -30.92 2.87 -1.39
N MET A 108 -30.70 1.60 -1.00
CA MET A 108 -29.60 1.24 -0.11
C MET A 108 -28.23 1.56 -0.73
N ALA A 109 -28.04 1.26 -2.02
CA ALA A 109 -26.81 1.57 -2.74
C ALA A 109 -26.54 3.09 -2.77
N GLN A 110 -27.58 3.91 -2.98
CA GLN A 110 -27.46 5.37 -2.91
C GLN A 110 -27.06 5.83 -1.50
N GLN A 111 -27.75 5.36 -0.46
CA GLN A 111 -27.45 5.70 0.93
C GLN A 111 -26.02 5.32 1.32
N TRP A 112 -25.54 4.15 0.91
CA TRP A 112 -24.17 3.72 1.18
C TRP A 112 -23.14 4.51 0.37
N ALA A 113 -23.44 4.87 -0.88
CA ALA A 113 -22.58 5.70 -1.72
C ALA A 113 -22.50 7.17 -1.27
N GLU A 114 -23.47 7.64 -0.48
CA GLU A 114 -23.44 8.97 0.13
C GLU A 114 -22.61 8.99 1.42
N ASN A 115 -22.81 7.99 2.29
CA ASN A 115 -22.26 7.97 3.64
C ASN A 115 -20.91 7.24 3.77
N TYR A 116 -20.66 6.22 2.96
CA TYR A 116 -19.52 5.30 3.12
C TYR A 116 -18.56 5.29 1.94
N ARG A 117 -18.69 6.25 1.03
CA ARG A 117 -17.83 6.42 -0.14
C ARG A 117 -16.36 6.57 0.23
N GLN A 118 -15.49 6.00 -0.59
CA GLN A 118 -14.04 6.00 -0.41
C GLN A 118 -13.32 6.58 -1.65
N ILE A 119 -12.13 7.16 -1.45
CA ILE A 119 -11.23 7.57 -2.53
C ILE A 119 -10.60 6.33 -3.17
N ASN A 120 -10.45 6.31 -4.49
CA ASN A 120 -9.81 5.18 -5.15
C ASN A 120 -8.35 5.03 -4.66
N PRO A 121 -7.90 3.82 -4.30
CA PRO A 121 -6.52 3.58 -3.85
C PRO A 121 -5.45 4.06 -4.84
N GLU A 122 -5.74 3.97 -6.13
CA GLU A 122 -4.86 4.36 -7.23
C GLU A 122 -4.41 5.82 -7.10
N TYR A 123 -5.33 6.72 -6.75
CA TYR A 123 -5.00 8.14 -6.58
C TYR A 123 -4.10 8.40 -5.38
N ILE A 124 -4.32 7.67 -4.28
CA ILE A 124 -3.48 7.79 -3.07
C ILE A 124 -2.06 7.28 -3.37
N VAL A 125 -1.92 6.14 -4.04
CA VAL A 125 -0.61 5.60 -4.44
C VAL A 125 0.07 6.53 -5.45
N ASN A 126 -0.68 7.14 -6.36
CA ASN A 126 -0.13 8.07 -7.36
C ASN A 126 0.46 9.35 -6.77
N ILE A 127 0.11 9.70 -5.52
CA ILE A 127 0.78 10.79 -4.79
C ILE A 127 2.29 10.51 -4.66
N ALA A 128 2.70 9.23 -4.52
CA ALA A 128 4.11 8.86 -4.50
C ALA A 128 4.84 9.32 -5.77
N PHE A 129 4.27 9.01 -6.94
CA PHE A 129 4.85 9.40 -8.23
C PHE A 129 4.89 10.91 -8.40
N GLY A 130 3.83 11.61 -8.00
CA GLY A 130 3.80 13.07 -7.99
C GLY A 130 4.91 13.68 -7.13
N CYS A 131 5.13 13.13 -5.92
CA CYS A 131 6.21 13.55 -5.04
C CYS A 131 7.57 13.30 -5.66
N ILE A 132 7.79 12.14 -6.28
CA ILE A 132 9.05 11.82 -6.97
C ILE A 132 9.30 12.83 -8.08
N ILE A 133 8.35 13.09 -8.97
CA ILE A 133 8.53 14.04 -10.09
C ILE A 133 8.91 15.44 -9.58
N VAL A 134 8.27 15.92 -8.52
CA VAL A 134 8.51 17.26 -7.98
C VAL A 134 9.84 17.35 -7.22
N PHE A 135 10.17 16.34 -6.40
CA PHE A 135 11.28 16.41 -5.44
C PHE A 135 12.54 15.66 -5.86
N GLN A 136 12.51 14.84 -6.92
CA GLN A 136 13.65 14.00 -7.33
C GLN A 136 14.93 14.81 -7.54
N ILE A 137 14.84 15.95 -8.24
CA ILE A 137 16.00 16.80 -8.54
C ILE A 137 16.61 17.36 -7.25
N LEU A 138 15.74 17.84 -6.35
CA LEU A 138 16.14 18.41 -5.07
C LEU A 138 16.85 17.34 -4.21
N ILE A 139 16.24 16.17 -4.04
CA ILE A 139 16.82 15.09 -3.23
C ILE A 139 18.13 14.58 -3.86
N SER A 140 18.17 14.41 -5.18
CA SER A 140 19.39 13.99 -5.88
C SER A 140 20.54 14.98 -5.66
N HIS A 141 20.26 16.29 -5.65
CA HIS A 141 21.27 17.31 -5.37
C HIS A 141 21.87 17.18 -3.96
N TYR A 142 21.04 16.97 -2.93
CA TYR A 142 21.52 16.78 -1.56
C TYR A 142 22.28 15.46 -1.39
N CYS A 143 21.78 14.37 -2.00
CA CYS A 143 22.41 13.06 -1.91
C CYS A 143 23.70 12.94 -2.75
N ALA A 144 23.93 13.82 -3.73
CA ALA A 144 25.11 13.76 -4.59
C ALA A 144 26.45 13.87 -3.84
N LYS A 145 26.47 14.60 -2.71
CA LYS A 145 27.69 14.83 -1.90
C LYS A 145 27.93 13.76 -0.83
N LEU A 146 27.01 12.81 -0.68
CA LEU A 146 27.04 11.81 0.39
C LEU A 146 27.61 10.48 -0.14
N ASN A 147 28.21 9.71 0.77
CA ASN A 147 28.72 8.37 0.46
C ASN A 147 27.57 7.43 0.05
N LEU A 148 27.78 6.67 -1.02
CA LEU A 148 26.78 5.80 -1.65
C LEU A 148 26.06 4.87 -0.66
N LEU A 149 26.81 4.09 0.09
CA LEU A 149 26.25 2.98 0.86
C LEU A 149 25.45 3.41 2.11
N PRO A 150 25.91 4.36 2.94
CA PRO A 150 25.08 4.93 4.00
C PRO A 150 23.76 5.53 3.49
N VAL A 151 23.77 6.17 2.31
CA VAL A 151 22.57 6.75 1.72
C VAL A 151 21.56 5.68 1.34
N ILE A 152 22.00 4.56 0.76
CA ILE A 152 21.13 3.41 0.46
C ILE A 152 20.51 2.85 1.74
N VAL A 153 21.30 2.73 2.83
CA VAL A 153 20.80 2.25 4.14
C VAL A 153 19.74 3.20 4.70
N ILE A 154 19.99 4.51 4.68
CA ILE A 154 19.05 5.53 5.17
C ILE A 154 17.74 5.48 4.37
N GLY A 155 17.80 5.48 3.05
CA GLY A 155 16.60 5.41 2.21
C GLY A 155 15.82 4.10 2.45
N THR A 156 16.52 2.96 2.59
CA THR A 156 15.89 1.68 2.91
C THR A 156 15.22 1.70 4.29
N ALA A 157 15.84 2.33 5.29
CA ALA A 157 15.27 2.48 6.63
C ALA A 157 14.03 3.39 6.62
N ILE A 158 14.03 4.46 5.83
CA ILE A 158 12.85 5.33 5.64
C ILE A 158 11.69 4.55 5.01
N ILE A 159 11.96 3.69 4.01
CA ILE A 159 10.92 2.82 3.45
C ILE A 159 10.39 1.82 4.49
N ALA A 160 11.27 1.20 5.29
CA ALA A 160 10.85 0.29 6.35
C ALA A 160 9.96 1.00 7.38
N LEU A 161 10.27 2.25 7.74
CA LEU A 161 9.43 3.09 8.57
C LEU A 161 8.07 3.38 7.90
N ALA A 162 8.06 3.71 6.62
CA ALA A 162 6.82 3.93 5.87
C ALA A 162 5.90 2.71 5.92
N MET A 163 6.45 1.48 5.82
CA MET A 163 5.67 0.24 5.96
C MET A 163 4.97 0.14 7.32
N LEU A 164 5.66 0.50 8.41
CA LEU A 164 5.07 0.51 9.75
C LEU A 164 3.96 1.55 9.88
N ILE A 165 4.14 2.74 9.32
CA ILE A 165 3.11 3.79 9.29
C ILE A 165 1.88 3.32 8.51
N THR A 166 2.09 2.66 7.36
CA THR A 166 1.00 2.05 6.58
C THR A 166 0.22 1.03 7.40
N GLY A 167 0.90 0.15 8.15
CA GLY A 167 0.22 -0.82 9.01
C GLY A 167 -0.59 -0.21 10.14
N ALA A 168 -0.10 0.90 10.71
CA ALA A 168 -0.83 1.66 11.71
C ALA A 168 -2.07 2.37 11.15
N ALA A 169 -2.16 2.59 9.83
CA ALA A 169 -3.29 3.31 9.25
C ALA A 169 -4.64 2.62 9.55
N ALA A 170 -4.72 1.29 9.48
CA ALA A 170 -5.98 0.55 9.64
C ALA A 170 -6.62 0.66 11.05
N SER A 171 -5.83 0.92 12.10
CA SER A 171 -6.33 0.99 13.48
C SER A 171 -6.74 2.39 13.92
N ASN A 172 -6.53 3.41 13.07
CA ASN A 172 -6.71 4.81 13.43
C ASN A 172 -7.92 5.42 12.72
N THR A 173 -8.64 6.33 13.40
CA THR A 173 -9.79 7.06 12.84
C THR A 173 -9.40 7.95 11.65
N MET A 174 -8.16 8.43 11.62
CA MET A 174 -7.61 9.25 10.52
C MET A 174 -6.83 8.41 9.51
N SER A 175 -7.28 7.18 9.24
CA SER A 175 -6.59 6.21 8.38
C SER A 175 -6.23 6.77 7.00
N GLY A 176 -7.12 7.54 6.37
CA GLY A 176 -6.88 8.17 5.07
C GLY A 176 -5.72 9.19 5.06
N VAL A 177 -5.56 9.98 6.11
CA VAL A 177 -4.47 10.97 6.20
C VAL A 177 -3.14 10.25 6.48
N ILE A 178 -3.17 9.25 7.38
CA ILE A 178 -1.99 8.48 7.75
C ILE A 178 -1.42 7.74 6.53
N ILE A 179 -2.27 7.16 5.67
CA ILE A 179 -1.76 6.49 4.47
C ILE A 179 -1.12 7.47 3.49
N ILE A 180 -1.66 8.69 3.32
CA ILE A 180 -1.04 9.70 2.47
C ILE A 180 0.35 10.05 3.00
N ILE A 181 0.49 10.24 4.31
CA ILE A 181 1.78 10.49 4.96
C ILE A 181 2.72 9.30 4.72
N ALA A 182 2.26 8.07 4.90
CA ALA A 182 3.08 6.87 4.68
C ALA A 182 3.59 6.78 3.23
N VAL A 183 2.72 7.05 2.25
CA VAL A 183 3.06 7.08 0.82
C VAL A 183 4.09 8.18 0.52
N ILE A 184 3.96 9.37 1.11
CA ILE A 184 4.93 10.45 0.96
C ILE A 184 6.29 10.04 1.57
N VAL A 185 6.30 9.50 2.80
CA VAL A 185 7.53 9.03 3.45
C VAL A 185 8.20 7.94 2.63
N PHE A 186 7.43 7.00 2.08
CA PHE A 186 7.94 5.98 1.15
C PHE A 186 8.63 6.63 -0.05
N ALA A 187 7.98 7.61 -0.70
CA ALA A 187 8.53 8.29 -1.88
C ALA A 187 9.88 8.94 -1.56
N PHE A 188 10.02 9.59 -0.40
CA PHE A 188 11.33 10.11 0.03
C PHE A 188 12.39 9.01 0.20
N GLY A 189 12.03 7.88 0.80
CA GLY A 189 12.96 6.76 0.93
C GLY A 189 13.40 6.18 -0.42
N GLU A 190 12.49 6.11 -1.38
CA GLU A 190 12.75 5.68 -2.76
C GLU A 190 13.74 6.59 -3.48
N MET A 191 13.46 7.91 -3.47
CA MET A 191 14.30 8.92 -4.12
C MET A 191 15.75 8.91 -3.59
N ILE A 192 15.94 8.52 -2.34
CA ILE A 192 17.26 8.41 -1.69
C ILE A 192 17.95 7.10 -2.07
N ALA A 193 17.29 5.96 -1.93
CA ALA A 193 17.94 4.65 -2.06
C ALA A 193 18.11 4.19 -3.52
N SER A 194 17.10 4.41 -4.36
CA SER A 194 17.01 3.80 -5.69
C SER A 194 18.09 4.29 -6.66
N PRO A 195 18.28 5.62 -6.88
CA PRO A 195 19.33 6.11 -7.78
C PRO A 195 20.74 5.73 -7.31
N LYS A 196 20.98 5.88 -5.99
CA LYS A 196 22.27 5.57 -5.38
C LYS A 196 22.60 4.08 -5.41
N SER A 197 21.59 3.20 -5.42
CA SER A 197 21.81 1.76 -5.58
C SER A 197 22.38 1.39 -6.96
N GLN A 198 21.93 2.06 -8.02
CA GLN A 198 22.44 1.85 -9.38
C GLN A 198 23.85 2.43 -9.51
N GLU A 199 24.06 3.64 -9.01
CA GLU A 199 25.38 4.30 -8.97
C GLU A 199 26.40 3.44 -8.21
N TYR A 200 25.99 2.83 -7.09
CA TYR A 200 26.86 1.99 -6.29
C TYR A 200 27.34 0.75 -7.06
N VAL A 201 26.44 0.06 -7.75
CA VAL A 201 26.79 -1.13 -8.56
C VAL A 201 27.74 -0.76 -9.69
N VAL A 202 27.53 0.38 -10.35
CA VAL A 202 28.42 0.85 -11.41
C VAL A 202 29.80 1.24 -10.85
N THR A 203 29.85 1.84 -9.67
CA THR A 203 31.09 2.31 -9.05
C THR A 203 32.00 1.15 -8.61
N ILE A 204 31.42 0.05 -8.13
CA ILE A 204 32.20 -1.14 -7.74
C ILE A 204 32.61 -1.99 -8.95
N ALA A 205 31.98 -1.79 -10.11
CA ALA A 205 32.22 -2.62 -11.27
C ALA A 205 33.57 -2.28 -11.94
N PRO A 206 34.39 -3.27 -12.33
CA PRO A 206 35.54 -3.04 -13.19
C PRO A 206 35.09 -2.44 -14.53
N LYS A 207 35.83 -1.45 -15.07
CA LYS A 207 35.46 -0.72 -16.30
C LYS A 207 35.12 -1.62 -17.49
N GLN A 208 35.71 -2.81 -17.55
CA GLN A 208 35.54 -3.79 -18.64
C GLN A 208 34.33 -4.71 -18.45
N HIS A 209 33.72 -4.74 -17.25
CA HIS A 209 32.65 -5.67 -16.87
C HIS A 209 31.42 -4.98 -16.26
N SER A 210 31.25 -3.67 -16.43
CA SER A 210 30.11 -2.90 -15.91
C SER A 210 28.75 -3.49 -16.29
N ALA A 211 28.61 -3.99 -17.52
CA ALA A 211 27.38 -4.64 -17.99
C ALA A 211 27.04 -5.92 -17.19
N MET A 212 28.05 -6.71 -16.79
CA MET A 212 27.85 -7.94 -16.00
C MET A 212 27.34 -7.61 -14.59
N TYR A 213 27.91 -6.57 -13.96
CA TYR A 213 27.49 -6.11 -12.63
C TYR A 213 26.07 -5.56 -12.65
N MET A 214 25.70 -4.80 -13.68
CA MET A 214 24.31 -4.39 -13.89
C MET A 214 23.38 -5.58 -14.15
N GLY A 215 23.84 -6.62 -14.85
CA GLY A 215 23.13 -7.89 -14.98
C GLY A 215 22.80 -8.52 -13.62
N TYR A 216 23.77 -8.62 -12.72
CA TYR A 216 23.54 -9.12 -11.36
C TYR A 216 22.56 -8.25 -10.55
N TYR A 217 22.60 -6.92 -10.75
CA TYR A 217 21.62 -6.02 -10.14
C TYR A 217 20.20 -6.30 -10.64
N PHE A 218 20.00 -6.47 -11.94
CA PHE A 218 18.68 -6.80 -12.49
C PHE A 218 18.19 -8.18 -12.05
N VAL A 219 19.08 -9.17 -11.92
CA VAL A 219 18.72 -10.47 -11.32
C VAL A 219 18.26 -10.29 -9.87
N SER A 220 18.97 -9.46 -9.08
CA SER A 220 18.57 -9.15 -7.70
C SER A 220 17.22 -8.45 -7.64
N MET A 221 16.92 -7.54 -8.56
CA MET A 221 15.63 -6.86 -8.68
C MET A 221 14.52 -7.84 -9.06
N ALA A 222 14.73 -8.69 -10.07
CA ALA A 222 13.77 -9.69 -10.52
C ALA A 222 13.41 -10.68 -9.41
N LEU A 223 14.42 -11.16 -8.65
CA LEU A 223 14.19 -11.98 -7.47
C LEU A 223 13.39 -11.21 -6.40
N GLY A 224 13.69 -9.93 -6.20
CA GLY A 224 12.95 -9.09 -5.27
C GLY A 224 11.47 -9.00 -5.64
N PHE A 225 11.17 -8.81 -6.93
CA PHE A 225 9.80 -8.75 -7.43
C PHE A 225 9.06 -10.08 -7.30
N LEU A 226 9.73 -11.19 -7.61
CA LEU A 226 9.19 -12.54 -7.41
C LEU A 226 8.80 -12.77 -5.94
N PHE A 227 9.72 -12.50 -5.02
CA PHE A 227 9.47 -12.68 -3.60
C PHE A 227 8.41 -11.70 -3.08
N ALA A 228 8.39 -10.46 -3.57
CA ALA A 228 7.36 -9.50 -3.21
C ALA A 228 5.96 -9.98 -3.57
N GLY A 229 5.77 -10.54 -4.77
CA GLY A 229 4.47 -11.06 -5.22
C GLY A 229 4.03 -12.27 -4.40
N LEU A 230 4.91 -13.24 -4.18
CA LEU A 230 4.64 -14.43 -3.35
C LEU A 230 4.31 -14.05 -1.91
N LEU A 231 5.14 -13.16 -1.34
CA LEU A 231 4.99 -12.70 0.03
C LEU A 231 3.71 -11.88 0.21
N SER A 232 3.40 -10.98 -0.73
CA SER A 232 2.15 -10.22 -0.75
C SER A 232 0.95 -11.18 -0.76
N GLY A 233 0.86 -12.10 -1.73
CA GLY A 233 -0.28 -13.00 -1.86
C GLY A 233 -0.53 -13.83 -0.60
N TRP A 234 0.52 -14.46 -0.05
CA TRP A 234 0.42 -15.27 1.15
C TRP A 234 0.08 -14.44 2.40
N SER A 235 0.85 -13.38 2.67
CA SER A 235 0.69 -12.58 3.89
C SER A 235 -0.61 -11.79 3.88
N TYR A 236 -1.05 -11.30 2.71
CA TYR A 236 -2.31 -10.58 2.57
C TYR A 236 -3.52 -11.49 2.79
N GLY A 237 -3.52 -12.69 2.19
CA GLY A 237 -4.61 -13.65 2.39
C GLY A 237 -4.71 -14.12 3.84
N LEU A 238 -3.59 -14.55 4.43
CA LEU A 238 -3.58 -15.13 5.77
C LEU A 238 -3.66 -14.05 6.88
N LEU A 239 -2.72 -13.10 6.89
CA LEU A 239 -2.58 -12.15 8.00
C LEU A 239 -3.59 -11.02 7.90
N ALA A 240 -3.78 -10.43 6.70
CA ALA A 240 -4.68 -9.30 6.55
C ALA A 240 -6.15 -9.74 6.47
N LYS A 241 -6.52 -10.64 5.55
CA LYS A 241 -7.93 -11.02 5.36
C LYS A 241 -8.46 -11.99 6.41
N THR A 242 -7.77 -13.11 6.65
CA THR A 242 -8.27 -14.14 7.58
C THR A 242 -8.08 -13.75 9.04
N MET A 243 -6.89 -13.27 9.42
CA MET A 243 -6.59 -12.92 10.81
C MET A 243 -6.96 -11.47 11.18
N ASN A 244 -7.33 -10.63 10.21
CA ASN A 244 -7.60 -9.20 10.42
C ASN A 244 -6.45 -8.45 11.13
N GLN A 245 -5.21 -8.91 10.93
CA GLN A 245 -3.99 -8.41 11.56
C GLN A 245 -3.05 -7.80 10.51
N SER A 246 -3.52 -6.74 9.86
CA SER A 246 -2.75 -6.02 8.85
C SER A 246 -1.43 -5.46 9.36
N MET A 247 -1.35 -5.02 10.63
CA MET A 247 -0.10 -4.53 11.22
C MET A 247 1.02 -5.59 11.23
N LEU A 248 0.69 -6.87 11.44
CA LEU A 248 1.69 -7.95 11.42
C LEU A 248 2.25 -8.16 10.01
N MET A 249 1.40 -8.09 8.99
CA MET A 249 1.84 -8.15 7.59
C MET A 249 2.82 -7.01 7.27
N TRP A 250 2.47 -5.77 7.61
CA TRP A 250 3.33 -4.62 7.37
C TRP A 250 4.62 -4.66 8.19
N SER A 251 4.55 -5.15 9.43
CA SER A 251 5.73 -5.38 10.28
C SER A 251 6.65 -6.44 9.70
N LEU A 252 6.11 -7.46 9.04
CA LEU A 252 6.90 -8.46 8.32
C LEU A 252 7.68 -7.81 7.16
N PHE A 253 7.04 -6.97 6.36
CA PHE A 253 7.73 -6.24 5.27
C PHE A 253 8.80 -5.29 5.81
N ALA A 254 8.48 -4.55 6.88
CA ALA A 254 9.44 -3.67 7.56
C ALA A 254 10.63 -4.46 8.13
N SER A 255 10.40 -5.68 8.63
CA SER A 255 11.46 -6.55 9.14
C SER A 255 12.43 -6.97 8.03
N ILE A 256 11.93 -7.30 6.82
CA ILE A 256 12.78 -7.60 5.65
C ILE A 256 13.64 -6.37 5.28
N GLY A 257 13.05 -5.18 5.28
CA GLY A 257 13.77 -3.92 5.08
C GLY A 257 14.85 -3.68 6.12
N THR A 258 14.51 -3.86 7.40
CA THR A 258 15.42 -3.67 8.53
C THR A 258 16.57 -4.67 8.50
N LEU A 259 16.30 -5.95 8.21
CA LEU A 259 17.33 -6.96 8.00
C LEU A 259 18.24 -6.62 6.81
N THR A 260 17.68 -6.06 5.74
CA THR A 260 18.46 -5.57 4.59
C THR A 260 19.38 -4.42 5.00
N CYS A 261 18.90 -3.46 5.80
CA CYS A 261 19.72 -2.39 6.36
C CYS A 261 20.87 -2.94 7.20
N LEU A 262 20.58 -3.85 8.13
CA LEU A 262 21.58 -4.46 9.00
C LEU A 262 22.64 -5.22 8.19
N ALA A 263 22.23 -5.97 7.17
CA ALA A 263 23.14 -6.68 6.28
C ALA A 263 24.06 -5.71 5.51
N LEU A 264 23.53 -4.59 5.01
CA LEU A 264 24.31 -3.56 4.33
C LEU A 264 25.30 -2.85 5.27
N VAL A 265 24.89 -2.54 6.51
CA VAL A 265 25.78 -1.93 7.52
C VAL A 265 26.89 -2.90 7.93
N TRP A 266 26.55 -4.16 8.14
CA TRP A 266 27.52 -5.22 8.44
C TRP A 266 28.54 -5.36 7.31
N PHE A 267 28.06 -5.37 6.06
CA PHE A 267 28.92 -5.40 4.88
C PHE A 267 29.87 -4.19 4.82
N ASN A 268 29.36 -2.99 5.11
CA ASN A 268 30.16 -1.76 5.13
C ASN A 268 31.33 -1.83 6.12
N ASN A 269 31.02 -2.26 7.35
CA ASN A 269 31.99 -2.25 8.44
C ASN A 269 33.05 -3.34 8.26
N ASN A 270 32.67 -4.52 7.75
CA ASN A 270 33.58 -5.66 7.68
C ASN A 270 34.36 -5.77 6.36
N TYR A 271 33.86 -5.28 5.22
CA TYR A 271 34.53 -5.50 3.93
C TYR A 271 35.07 -4.22 3.31
N ILE A 272 34.37 -3.09 3.42
CA ILE A 272 34.78 -1.86 2.73
C ILE A 272 35.86 -1.12 3.51
N LYS A 273 35.74 -1.01 4.85
CA LYS A 273 36.76 -0.36 5.68
C LYS A 273 38.10 -1.08 5.68
N ILE A 274 38.09 -2.41 5.51
CA ILE A 274 39.32 -3.22 5.48
C ILE A 274 40.10 -2.99 4.17
N CYS A 275 39.42 -2.91 3.02
CA CYS A 275 40.07 -2.68 1.72
C CYS A 275 40.51 -1.23 1.47
N GLN A 276 40.02 -0.24 2.25
CA GLN A 276 40.51 1.15 2.17
C GLN A 276 41.77 1.39 3.03
N GLN A 277 42.18 0.42 3.86
CA GLN A 277 43.38 0.48 4.68
C GLN A 277 44.53 -0.40 4.17
N SER A 278 44.33 -1.14 3.08
CA SER A 278 45.33 -1.97 2.37
C SER A 278 45.70 -1.37 1.02
#